data_AF-A0A2T1HLW0-F1
#
_entry.id   AF-A0A2T1HLW0-F1
#
_cell.length_a   1.000
_cell.length_b   1.000
_cell.length_c   1.000
_cell.angle_alpha   90.00
_cell.angle_beta   90.00
_cell.angle_gamma   90.00
#
_symmetry.space_group_name_H-M   'P 1'
#
loop_
_entity.id
_entity.type
_entity.pdbx_description
1 polymer ?
#
loop_
_entity_poly.entity_id
_entity_poly.type
_entity_poly.pdbx_seq_one_letter_code
_entity_poly.pdbx_strand_id
1 'polypeptide(L)' 'MRQSVTPKPDDFHLERDGDAVVATFAPTGARYRAAGGEPASQVEAPRDGRDDYAEDEVRTMAGKLIALAATSPSSS' A
#
# COMPACT_ATOMS: atom_id res chain seq x y z
N MET A 1 12.04 -22.89 -6.31
CA MET A 1 10.93 -21.97 -6.00
C MET A 1 11.57 -20.75 -5.36
N ARG A 2 11.54 -19.58 -5.99
CA ARG A 2 11.95 -18.35 -5.30
C ARG A 2 10.86 -18.07 -4.28
N GLN A 3 11.21 -18.02 -2.99
CA GLN A 3 10.25 -17.66 -1.96
C GLN A 3 10.03 -16.15 -2.08
N SER A 4 8.85 -15.74 -2.50
CA SER A 4 8.45 -14.35 -2.39
C SER A 4 8.33 -14.00 -0.91
N VAL A 5 9.02 -12.96 -0.49
CA VAL A 5 8.96 -12.40 0.84
C VAL A 5 7.57 -11.79 1.04
N THR A 6 6.92 -12.15 2.15
CA THR A 6 5.65 -11.52 2.53
C THR A 6 5.92 -10.07 2.91
N PRO A 7 5.23 -9.09 2.31
CA PRO A 7 5.36 -7.69 2.70
C PRO A 7 4.91 -7.53 4.16
N LYS A 8 5.59 -6.67 4.93
CA LYS A 8 5.19 -6.35 6.30
C LYS A 8 4.52 -4.98 6.34
N PRO A 9 3.59 -4.73 7.28
CA PRO A 9 2.94 -3.42 7.39
C PRO A 9 3.92 -2.27 7.65
N ASP A 10 5.05 -2.54 8.32
CA ASP A 10 6.11 -1.57 8.60
C ASP A 10 6.90 -1.14 7.34
N ASP A 11 6.85 -1.94 6.26
CA ASP A 11 7.46 -1.60 4.97
C ASP A 11 6.66 -0.52 4.21
N PHE A 12 5.50 -0.09 4.72
CA PHE A 12 4.62 0.88 4.06
C PHE A 12 4.58 2.20 4.82
N HIS A 13 4.78 3.28 4.07
CA HIS A 13 4.48 4.63 4.53
C HIS A 13 3.08 5.04 4.06
N LEU A 14 2.24 5.50 4.98
CA LEU A 14 0.90 5.98 4.68
C LEU A 14 0.88 7.51 4.73
N GLU A 15 0.38 8.11 3.66
CA GLU A 15 0.20 9.56 3.53
C GLU A 15 -1.28 9.83 3.27
N ARG A 16 -1.89 10.77 4.00
CA ARG A 16 -3.25 11.23 3.70
C ARG A 16 -3.19 12.44 2.77
N ASP A 17 -3.88 12.35 1.65
CA ASP A 17 -4.02 13.40 0.64
C ASP A 17 -5.50 13.73 0.48
N GLY A 18 -5.99 14.68 1.29
CA GLY A 18 -7.42 15.01 1.39
C GLY A 18 -8.24 13.81 1.89
N ASP A 19 -9.16 13.33 1.04
CA ASP A 19 -9.98 12.13 1.29
C ASP A 19 -9.25 10.82 0.92
N ALA A 20 -8.14 10.91 0.19
CA ALA A 20 -7.38 9.75 -0.24
C ALA A 20 -6.30 9.37 0.78
N VAL A 21 -5.99 8.08 0.85
CA VAL A 21 -4.78 7.56 1.50
C VAL A 21 -3.89 6.95 0.43
N VAL A 22 -2.62 7.33 0.46
CA VAL A 22 -1.56 6.80 -0.39
C VAL A 22 -0.65 5.92 0.48
N ALA A 23 -0.48 4.66 0.09
CA ALA A 23 0.51 3.75 0.65
C ALA A 23 1.71 3.67 -0.29
N THR A 24 2.88 4.02 0.23
CA THR A 24 4.17 3.90 -0.45
C THR A 24 4.93 2.70 0.12
N PHE A 25 5.18 1.69 -0.70
CA PHE A 25 5.95 0.51 -0.32
C PHE A 25 7.45 0.85 -0.43
N ALA A 26 8.11 1.08 0.71
CA ALA A 26 9.49 1.54 0.78
C ALA A 26 10.51 0.65 0.05
N PRO A 27 10.39 -0.70 0.06
CA PRO A 27 11.38 -1.58 -0.57
C PRO A 27 11.52 -1.43 -2.09
N THR A 28 10.46 -1.03 -2.79
CA THR A 28 10.47 -0.87 -4.26
C THR A 28 10.07 0.53 -4.74
N GLY A 29 9.52 1.35 -3.85
CA GLY A 29 8.94 2.65 -4.16
C GLY A 29 7.55 2.59 -4.81
N ALA A 30 6.92 1.42 -4.92
CA ALA A 30 5.57 1.31 -5.48
C ALA A 30 4.55 2.09 -4.64
N ARG A 31 3.62 2.79 -5.30
CA ARG A 31 2.60 3.60 -4.62
C ARG A 31 1.19 3.16 -5.00
N TYR A 32 0.34 3.05 -4.00
CA TYR A 32 -1.06 2.67 -4.12
C TYR A 32 -1.92 3.74 -3.48
N ARG A 33 -3.03 4.10 -4.11
CA ARG A 33 -3.97 5.13 -3.63
C ARG A 33 -5.37 4.56 -3.56
N ALA A 34 -6.10 4.86 -2.49
CA ALA A 34 -7.53 4.66 -2.40
C ALA A 34 -8.22 5.87 -1.74
N ALA A 35 -9.45 6.15 -2.12
CA ALA A 35 -10.26 7.27 -1.61
C ALA A 35 -11.73 6.82 -1.48
N GLY A 36 -12.49 7.42 -0.58
CA GLY A 36 -13.94 7.21 -0.50
C GLY A 36 -14.42 5.75 -0.37
N GLY A 37 -13.60 4.84 0.17
CA GLY A 37 -13.93 3.42 0.28
C GLY A 37 -13.71 2.59 -1.00
N GLU A 38 -13.13 3.18 -2.04
CA GLU A 38 -12.72 2.49 -3.27
C GLU A 38 -11.52 1.56 -3.02
N PRO A 39 -11.32 0.51 -3.84
CA PRO A 39 -10.15 -0.35 -3.77
C PRO A 39 -8.86 0.39 -4.14
N ALA A 40 -7.76 0.04 -3.48
CA ALA A 40 -6.46 0.65 -3.74
C ALA A 40 -5.97 0.37 -5.17
N SER A 41 -5.68 1.44 -5.91
CA SER A 41 -5.16 1.41 -7.28
C SER A 41 -3.69 1.81 -7.29
N GLN A 42 -2.87 1.11 -8.07
CA GLN A 42 -1.46 1.48 -8.23
C GLN A 42 -1.36 2.79 -9.00
N VAL A 43 -0.68 3.77 -8.41
CA VAL A 43 -0.44 5.10 -9.02
C VAL A 43 1.02 5.27 -9.42
N GLU A 44 1.93 4.51 -8.81
CA GLU A 44 3.34 4.45 -9.21
C GLU A 44 3.81 3.00 -9.19
N ALA A 45 4.40 2.55 -10.30
CA ALA A 45 4.98 1.22 -10.43
C ALA A 45 6.29 1.10 -9.60
N PRO A 46 6.66 -0.11 -9.15
CA PRO A 46 7.94 -0.34 -8.48
C PRO A 46 9.12 0.07 -9.39
N ARG A 47 10.09 0.80 -8.82
CA ARG A 47 11.28 1.29 -9.56
C ARG A 47 12.31 0.20 -9.77
N ASP A 48 12.52 -0.60 -8.73
CA ASP A 48 13.29 -1.82 -8.77
C ASP A 48 12.30 -2.97 -8.90
N GLY A 49 12.33 -3.67 -10.03
CA GLY A 49 11.61 -4.93 -10.23
C GLY A 49 12.18 -6.06 -9.36
N ARG A 50 12.40 -5.81 -8.07
CA ARG A 50 12.75 -6.82 -7.07
C ARG A 50 11.59 -7.80 -6.98
N ASP A 51 11.74 -8.87 -7.75
CA ASP A 51 10.90 -10.05 -7.87
C ASP A 51 10.75 -10.82 -6.54
N ASP A 52 11.42 -10.37 -5.48
CA ASP A 52 11.30 -10.91 -4.14
C ASP A 52 9.90 -10.68 -3.54
N TYR A 53 9.12 -9.71 -4.03
CA TYR A 53 7.76 -9.46 -3.53
C TYR A 53 6.71 -9.72 -4.61
N ALA A 54 5.68 -10.49 -4.27
CA ALA A 54 4.53 -10.67 -5.15
C ALA A 54 3.68 -9.40 -5.19
N GLU A 55 3.46 -8.82 -6.38
CA GLU A 55 2.71 -7.56 -6.52
C GLU A 55 1.30 -7.66 -5.93
N ASP A 56 0.64 -8.81 -6.09
CA ASP A 56 -0.70 -9.04 -5.54
C ASP A 56 -0.74 -8.96 -4.01
N GLU A 57 0.27 -9.51 -3.34
CA GLU A 57 0.41 -9.44 -1.87
C GLU A 57 0.69 -8.00 -1.41
N VAL A 58 1.57 -7.28 -2.13
CA VAL A 58 1.88 -5.87 -1.84
C VAL A 58 0.63 -5.00 -2.01
N ARG A 59 -0.12 -5.19 -3.11
CA ARG A 59 -1.37 -4.47 -3.38
C ARG A 59 -2.43 -4.78 -2.34
N THR A 60 -2.60 -6.05 -1.98
CA THR A 60 -3.55 -6.49 -0.97
C THR A 60 -3.23 -5.90 0.40
N MET A 61 -1.95 -5.89 0.79
CA MET A 61 -1.52 -5.28 2.06
C MET A 61 -1.70 -3.76 2.05
N ALA A 62 -1.27 -3.08 0.98
CA ALA A 62 -1.47 -1.65 0.81
C ALA A 62 -2.95 -1.26 0.94
N GLY A 63 -3.85 -2.01 0.30
CA GLY A 63 -5.30 -1.80 0.41
C GLY A 63 -5.83 -1.95 1.83
N LYS A 64 -5.39 -2.98 2.57
CA LYS A 64 -5.77 -3.16 3.98
C LYS A 64 -5.29 -2.01 4.87
N LEU A 65 -4.06 -1.55 4.67
CA LEU A 65 -3.49 -0.43 5.43
C LEU A 65 -4.18 0.89 5.12
N ILE A 66 -4.46 1.16 3.84
CA ILE A 66 -5.24 2.31 3.41
C ILE A 66 -6.63 2.28 4.04
N ALA A 67 -7.33 1.14 3.97
CA ALA A 67 -8.65 1.00 4.58
C ALA A 67 -8.59 1.25 6.10
N LEU A 68 -7.61 0.67 6.81
CA LEU A 68 -7.43 0.90 8.24
C LEU A 68 -7.17 2.39 8.56
N ALA A 69 -6.29 3.03 7.80
CA ALA A 69 -5.99 4.44 7.94
C ALA A 69 -7.18 5.33 7.59
N ALA A 70 -8.01 4.97 6.61
CA ALA A 70 -9.23 5.69 6.27
C ALA A 70 -10.32 5.51 7.34
N THR A 71 -10.41 4.33 7.96
CA THR A 71 -11.39 4.03 9.01
C THR A 71 -11.02 4.57 10.38
N SER A 72 -9.78 5.04 10.59
CA SER A 72 -9.36 5.61 11.88
C SER A 72 -10.32 6.77 12.20
N PRO A 73 -11.25 6.58 13.16
CA PRO A 73 -12.24 7.58 13.43
C PRO A 73 -11.49 8.77 14.01
N SER A 74 -11.70 9.95 13.44
CA SER A 74 -11.69 11.14 14.29
C SER A 74 -12.73 10.88 15.38
N SER A 75 -12.29 10.35 16.52
CA SER A 75 -13.02 10.55 17.75
C SER A 75 -12.89 12.02 18.07
N SER A 76 -13.87 12.82 17.65
CA SER A 76 -14.33 13.96 18.42
C SER A 76 -15.68 14.45 17.95
#